data_AF-A0A258CVD9-F1
#
_entry.id   AF-A0A258CVD9-F1
#
_cell.length_a   1.000
_cell.length_b   1.000
_cell.length_c   1.000
_cell.angle_alpha   90.00
_cell.angle_beta   90.00
_cell.angle_gamma   90.00
#
_symmetry.space_group_name_H-M   'P 1'
#
loop_
_entity.id
_entity.type
_entity.pdbx_description
1 polymer ?
#
loop_
_entity_poly.entity_id
_entity_poly.type
_entity_poly.pdbx_seq_one_letter_code
_entity_poly.pdbx_strand_id
1 'polypeptide(L)' 'PAVDQLLVQARTEQDVARRRDMYRQVMEQALGQDHMRIYLWHRKNVMIHNTRLTGYQPIADGMIRLQGMRLN' A
#
# COMPACT_ATOMS: atom_id res chain seq x y z
N PRO A 1 10.66 -15.20 -14.88
CA PRO A 1 9.60 -15.26 -15.91
C PRO A 1 8.17 -15.44 -15.36
N ALA A 2 7.94 -16.39 -14.45
CA ALA A 2 6.60 -16.67 -13.91
C ALA A 2 6.02 -15.47 -13.14
N VAL A 3 6.83 -14.83 -12.29
CA VAL A 3 6.46 -13.59 -11.57
C VAL A 3 6.06 -12.46 -12.52
N ASP A 4 6.84 -12.24 -13.59
CA ASP A 4 6.55 -11.16 -14.55
C ASP A 4 5.22 -11.39 -15.27
N GLN A 5 4.92 -12.64 -15.65
CA GLN A 5 3.65 -12.99 -16.28
C GLN A 5 2.46 -12.76 -15.34
N LEU A 6 2.57 -13.18 -14.07
CA LEU A 6 1.54 -12.94 -13.05
C LEU A 6 1.28 -11.45 -12.84
N LEU A 7 2.34 -10.63 -12.79
CA LEU A 7 2.22 -9.17 -12.64
C LEU A 7 1.53 -8.50 -13.83
N VAL A 8 1.83 -8.95 -15.07
CA VAL A 8 1.16 -8.45 -16.28
C VAL A 8 -0.32 -8.80 -16.27
N GLN A 9 -0.69 -10.03 -15.91
CA GLN A 9 -2.10 -10.46 -15.83
C GLN A 9 -2.86 -9.71 -14.74
N ALA A 10 -2.27 -9.57 -13.54
CA ALA A 10 -2.87 -8.83 -12.44
C ALA A 10 -3.16 -7.38 -12.78
N ARG A 11 -2.37 -6.76 -13.67
CA ARG A 11 -2.55 -5.37 -14.09
C ARG A 11 -3.84 -5.13 -14.86
N THR A 12 -4.31 -6.13 -15.61
CA THR A 12 -5.52 -6.04 -16.45
C THR A 12 -6.75 -6.70 -15.82
N GLU A 13 -6.58 -7.45 -14.73
CA GLU A 13 -7.67 -8.09 -14.01
C GLU A 13 -8.55 -7.07 -13.27
N GLN A 14 -9.86 -7.19 -13.47
CA GLN A 14 -10.87 -6.30 -12.90
C GLN A 14 -11.49 -6.88 -11.63
N ASP A 15 -11.56 -8.20 -11.51
CA ASP A 15 -12.02 -8.86 -10.29
C ASP A 15 -10.99 -8.68 -9.18
N VAL A 16 -11.40 -8.00 -8.11
CA VAL A 16 -10.50 -7.66 -7.00
C VAL A 16 -10.00 -8.90 -6.27
N ALA A 17 -10.84 -9.94 -6.13
CA ALA A 17 -10.46 -11.15 -5.42
C ALA A 17 -9.42 -11.95 -6.21
N ARG A 18 -9.61 -12.09 -7.53
CA ARG A 18 -8.65 -12.73 -8.44
C ARG A 18 -7.35 -11.96 -8.51
N ARG A 19 -7.41 -10.63 -8.67
CA ARG A 19 -6.21 -9.79 -8.70
C ARG A 19 -5.42 -9.90 -7.40
N ARG A 20 -6.10 -9.97 -6.24
CA ARG A 20 -5.46 -10.17 -4.94
C ARG A 20 -4.77 -11.54 -4.86
N ASP A 21 -5.40 -12.59 -5.38
CA ASP A 21 -4.79 -13.93 -5.40
C ASP A 21 -3.54 -13.99 -6.28
N MET A 22 -3.56 -13.33 -7.45
CA MET A 22 -2.37 -13.22 -8.31
C MET A 22 -1.20 -12.53 -7.57
N TYR A 23 -1.45 -11.44 -6.85
CA TYR A 23 -0.40 -10.78 -6.06
C TYR A 23 0.09 -11.64 -4.88
N ARG A 24 -0.77 -12.46 -4.27
CA ARG A 24 -0.35 -13.44 -3.26
C ARG A 24 0.64 -14.45 -3.85
N GLN A 25 0.33 -15.03 -5.01
CA GLN A 25 1.21 -15.98 -5.70
C GLN A 25 2.56 -15.36 -6.07
N VAL A 26 2.58 -14.10 -6.51
CA VAL A 26 3.82 -13.35 -6.75
C VAL A 26 4.67 -13.24 -5.48
N MET A 27 4.06 -12.89 -4.35
CA MET A 27 4.78 -12.73 -3.08
C MET A 27 5.33 -14.06 -2.56
N GLU A 28 4.57 -15.15 -2.71
CA GLU A 28 5.01 -16.50 -2.35
C GLU A 28 6.25 -16.94 -3.14
N GLN A 29 6.31 -16.63 -4.44
CA GLN A 29 7.48 -16.93 -5.28
C GLN A 29 8.67 -16.01 -4.93
N ALA A 30 8.46 -14.69 -4.97
CA ALA A 30 9.55 -13.72 -4.84
C ALA A 30 10.20 -13.69 -3.44
N LEU A 31 9.41 -13.92 -2.38
CA LEU A 31 9.90 -13.87 -1.00
C LEU A 31 10.14 -15.25 -0.40
N GLY A 32 9.30 -16.22 -0.78
CA GLY A 32 9.39 -17.57 -0.24
C GLY A 32 10.49 -18.39 -0.88
N GLN A 33 10.67 -18.29 -2.20
CA GLN A 33 11.62 -19.13 -2.94
C GLN A 33 12.87 -18.36 -3.38
N ASP A 34 12.69 -17.15 -3.90
CA ASP A 34 13.82 -16.39 -4.47
C ASP A 34 14.59 -15.59 -3.42
N HIS A 35 14.07 -15.48 -2.19
CA HIS A 35 14.64 -14.70 -1.09
C HIS A 35 15.09 -13.29 -1.51
N MET A 36 14.36 -12.68 -2.45
CA MET A 36 14.74 -11.46 -3.16
C MET A 36 15.02 -10.28 -2.22
N ARG A 37 14.30 -10.22 -1.10
CA ARG A 37 14.36 -9.09 -0.16
C ARG A 37 13.88 -9.52 1.23
N ILE A 38 14.53 -8.98 2.27
CA ILE A 38 14.08 -9.11 3.65
C ILE A 38 13.36 -7.83 4.06
N TYR A 39 12.07 -7.92 4.39
CA TYR A 39 11.31 -6.79 4.93
C TYR A 39 11.59 -6.64 6.42
N LEU A 40 12.22 -5.52 6.79
CA LEU A 40 12.54 -5.24 8.19
C LEU A 40 11.36 -4.61 8.93
N TRP A 41 10.63 -3.71 8.27
CA TRP A 41 9.51 -2.99 8.85
C TRP A 41 8.65 -2.30 7.78
N HIS A 42 7.45 -1.89 8.17
CA HIS A 42 6.61 -0.94 7.44
C HIS A 42 6.50 0.36 8.24
N ARG A 43 6.65 1.50 7.56
CA ARG A 43 6.62 2.82 8.21
C ARG A 43 5.24 3.09 8.81
N LYS A 44 5.21 3.56 10.06
CA LYS A 44 4.03 4.23 10.64
C LYS A 44 4.12 5.73 10.40
N ASN A 45 3.06 6.28 9.85
CA ASN A 45 2.93 7.72 9.66
C ASN A 45 2.38 8.34 10.95
N VAL A 46 3.24 9.02 11.71
CA VAL A 46 2.88 9.74 12.92
C VAL A 46 2.80 11.22 12.58
N MET A 47 1.64 11.82 12.82
CA MET A 47 1.40 13.24 12.60
C MET A 47 0.95 13.89 13.89
N ILE A 48 1.57 15.02 14.21
CA ILE A 48 1.25 15.85 15.36
C ILE A 48 0.84 17.20 14.79
N HIS A 49 -0.29 17.73 15.27
CA HIS A 49 -0.82 19.01 14.82
C HIS A 49 -1.43 19.78 15.99
N ASN A 50 -1.75 21.05 15.73
CA ASN A 50 -2.39 21.92 16.72
C ASN A 50 -3.74 21.33 17.17
N THR A 51 -4.09 21.49 18.44
CA THR A 51 -5.37 21.01 19.02
C THR A 51 -6.60 21.70 18.43
N ARG A 52 -6.44 22.89 17.86
CA ARG A 52 -7.50 23.66 17.18
C ARG A 52 -7.73 23.22 15.73
N LEU A 53 -6.85 22.38 15.19
CA LEU A 53 -6.97 21.87 13.83
C LEU A 53 -8.03 20.76 13.81
N THR A 54 -9.04 20.93 12.98
CA THR A 54 -10.13 19.97 12.77
C THR A 54 -10.17 19.53 11.31
N GLY A 55 -10.78 18.36 11.06
CA GLY A 55 -10.92 17.80 9.70
C GLY A 55 -9.66 17.12 9.14
N TYR A 56 -8.59 16.98 9.93
CA TYR A 56 -7.41 16.22 9.52
C TYR A 56 -7.72 14.72 9.45
N GLN A 57 -7.41 14.09 8.31
CA GLN A 57 -7.51 12.65 8.11
C GLN A 57 -6.15 12.08 7.69
N PRO A 58 -5.56 11.16 8.48
CA PRO A 58 -4.32 10.49 8.07
C PRO A 58 -4.59 9.53 6.91
N ILE A 59 -3.71 9.56 5.90
CA ILE A 59 -3.73 8.65 4.76
C ILE A 59 -2.43 7.85 4.73
N ALA A 60 -2.53 6.58 4.31
CA ALA A 60 -1.43 5.62 4.33
C ALA A 60 -0.23 6.05 3.46
N ASP A 61 -0.45 6.87 2.44
CA ASP A 61 0.61 7.43 1.59
C ASP A 61 1.46 8.51 2.29
N GLY A 62 1.02 9.00 3.45
CA GLY A 62 1.70 10.02 4.24
C GLY A 62 1.50 11.45 3.76
N MET A 63 0.72 11.67 2.69
CA MET A 63 0.40 13.00 2.18
C MET A 63 -0.77 13.62 2.95
N ILE A 64 -0.66 14.92 3.23
CA ILE A 64 -1.72 15.70 3.88
C ILE A 64 -2.67 16.24 2.83
N ARG A 65 -3.96 15.94 2.96
CA ARG A 65 -5.04 16.50 2.14
C ARG A 65 -5.69 17.63 2.92
N LEU A 66 -5.50 18.86 2.43
CA LEU A 66 -5.96 20.08 3.11
C LEU A 66 -7.46 20.33 2.99
N GLN A 67 -8.11 19.70 2.02
CA GLN A 67 -9.54 19.85 1.77
C GLN A 67 -10.35 19.43 2.99
N GLY A 68 -11.21 20.32 3.48
CA GLY A 68 -12.04 20.09 4.67
C GLY A 68 -11.35 20.38 6.00
N MET A 69 -10.06 20.73 6.00
CA MET A 69 -9.35 21.12 7.22
C MET A 69 -9.67 22.55 7.61
N ARG A 70 -9.80 22.80 8.91
CA ARG A 70 -10.08 24.13 9.49
C ARG A 70 -9.28 24.35 10.76
N LEU A 71 -8.85 25.60 10.97
CA LEU A 71 -8.27 26.04 12.22
C LEU A 71 -9.30 26.89 12.96
N ASN A 72 -9.72 26.43 14.14
CA ASN A 72 -10.68 27.14 14.99
C ASN A 72 -9.99 28.14 15.94
#